data_AF-A0A8I0SRN4-F1
#
_entry.id   AF-A0A8I0SRN4-F1
#
_cell.length_a   1.000
_cell.length_b   1.000
_cell.length_c   1.000
_cell.angle_alpha   90.00
_cell.angle_beta   90.00
_cell.angle_gamma   90.00
#
_symmetry.space_group_name_H-M   'P 1'
#
loop_
_entity.id
_entity.type
_entity.pdbx_description
1 polymer ?
#
loop_
_entity_poly.entity_id
_entity_poly.type
_entity_poly.pdbx_seq_one_letter_code
_entity_poly.pdbx_strand_id
1 'polypeptide(L)'
;MDEGQKALFQRPSVAAIFPEHYLIKVRNFDDVARDTLDEWVYFLKNSDIRDNFTARGLKKAKEELDVLQLPETERKAYERYQEELHDQASFVLSTYGAGKWEGRQEGEQEGEAKMLTRLLQRRFGTVPEWASEKIAKAEPSLLEEWGLRIFDAQSLDEVFSDKV
;
A
#
# COMPACT_ATOMS: atom_id res chain seq x y z
N MET A 1 36.51 18.15 -4.22
CA MET A 1 35.39 17.47 -3.53
C MET A 1 35.76 17.41 -2.07
N ASP A 2 34.96 18.03 -1.22
CA ASP A 2 35.21 18.10 0.22
C ASP A 2 34.97 16.73 0.90
N GLU A 3 35.53 16.50 2.09
CA GLU A 3 35.42 15.22 2.81
C GLU A 3 33.96 14.86 3.11
N GLY A 4 33.13 15.84 3.48
CA GLY A 4 31.69 15.64 3.68
C GLY A 4 30.95 15.21 2.41
N GLN A 5 31.38 15.71 1.24
CA GLN A 5 30.79 15.34 -0.05
C GLN A 5 31.17 13.93 -0.48
N LYS A 6 32.41 13.49 -0.21
CA LYS A 6 32.86 12.12 -0.51
C LYS A 6 32.11 11.08 0.32
N ALA A 7 31.82 11.38 1.59
CA ALA A 7 31.05 10.51 2.47
C ALA A 7 29.58 10.39 2.02
N LEU A 8 28.96 11.50 1.59
CA LEU A 8 27.56 11.51 1.17
C LEU A 8 27.32 10.75 -0.15
N PHE A 9 28.19 10.95 -1.14
CA PHE A 9 28.01 10.38 -2.48
C PHE A 9 28.70 9.02 -2.68
N GLN A 10 29.54 8.57 -1.74
CA GLN A 10 30.33 7.33 -1.86
C GLN A 10 31.15 7.26 -3.16
N ARG A 11 31.57 8.42 -3.69
CA ARG A 11 32.32 8.53 -4.95
C ARG A 11 33.64 9.28 -4.71
N PRO A 12 34.76 8.82 -5.29
CA PRO A 12 36.09 9.37 -5.01
C PRO A 12 36.34 10.76 -5.62
N SER A 13 35.57 11.16 -6.64
CA SER A 13 35.76 12.42 -7.37
C SER A 13 34.44 12.99 -7.89
N VAL A 14 34.43 14.31 -8.16
CA VAL A 14 33.26 15.00 -8.73
C VAL A 14 32.91 14.45 -10.12
N ALA A 15 33.92 14.03 -10.88
CA ALA A 15 33.71 13.40 -12.19
C ALA A 15 32.91 12.10 -12.09
N ALA A 16 33.07 11.32 -11.02
CA ALA A 16 32.35 10.07 -10.79
C ALA A 16 30.90 10.27 -10.29
N ILE A 17 30.47 11.52 -10.10
CA ILE A 17 29.06 11.89 -9.85
C ILE A 17 28.27 11.95 -11.17
N PHE A 18 28.94 12.32 -12.27
CA PHE A 18 28.26 12.46 -13.56
C PHE A 18 28.06 11.08 -14.20
N PRO A 19 26.90 10.83 -14.82
CA PRO A 19 26.65 9.56 -15.50
C PRO A 19 27.53 9.43 -16.75
N GLU A 20 28.08 8.24 -16.94
CA GLU A 20 28.77 7.86 -18.18
C GLU A 20 27.73 7.60 -19.27
N HIS A 21 27.86 8.28 -20.41
CA HIS A 21 26.97 8.11 -21.56
C HIS A 21 27.73 7.45 -22.70
N TYR A 22 27.19 6.34 -23.21
CA TYR A 22 27.71 5.64 -24.38
C TYR A 22 26.98 6.13 -25.63
N LEU A 23 27.72 6.73 -26.59
CA LEU A 23 27.17 7.10 -27.90
C LEU A 23 27.35 5.93 -28.87
N ILE A 24 26.27 5.20 -29.13
CA ILE A 24 26.29 4.04 -30.02
C ILE A 24 25.82 4.46 -31.42
N LYS A 25 26.68 4.24 -32.42
CA LYS A 25 26.35 4.50 -33.84
C LYS A 25 25.70 3.26 -34.45
N VAL A 26 24.38 3.17 -34.28
CA VAL A 26 23.56 2.03 -34.72
C VAL A 26 23.66 1.77 -36.24
N ARG A 27 23.90 2.79 -37.07
CA ARG A 27 24.01 2.63 -38.54
C ARG A 27 25.19 1.79 -39.02
N ASN A 28 26.26 1.68 -38.22
CA ASN A 28 27.45 0.91 -38.58
C ASN A 28 27.41 -0.54 -38.03
N PHE A 29 26.30 -0.93 -37.42
CA PHE A 29 26.09 -2.27 -36.92
C PHE A 29 25.78 -3.23 -38.07
N ASP A 30 26.47 -4.37 -38.11
CA ASP A 30 26.43 -5.38 -39.17
C ASP A 30 25.30 -6.41 -38.98
N ASP A 31 24.36 -6.15 -38.08
CA ASP A 31 23.21 -7.01 -37.73
C ASP A 31 23.60 -8.37 -37.12
N VAL A 32 24.85 -8.52 -36.71
CA VAL A 32 25.37 -9.71 -36.01
C VAL A 32 25.48 -9.41 -34.52
N ALA A 33 24.53 -9.94 -33.73
CA ALA A 33 24.59 -9.86 -32.28
C ALA A 33 25.64 -10.85 -31.74
N ARG A 34 26.77 -10.35 -31.22
CA ARG A 34 27.86 -11.18 -30.66
C ARG A 34 27.84 -11.21 -29.14
N ASP A 35 27.31 -10.16 -28.51
CA ASP A 35 27.14 -10.05 -27.07
C ASP A 35 25.79 -9.42 -26.70
N THR A 36 25.54 -9.27 -25.40
CA THR A 36 24.28 -8.73 -24.89
C THR A 36 24.07 -7.25 -25.22
N LEU A 37 25.14 -6.47 -25.46
CA LEU A 37 25.00 -5.09 -25.92
C LEU A 37 24.60 -5.06 -27.40
N ASP A 38 25.22 -5.89 -28.23
CA ASP A 38 24.86 -6.01 -29.64
C ASP A 38 23.41 -6.50 -29.83
N GLU A 39 22.90 -7.35 -28.94
CA GLU A 39 21.48 -7.72 -28.92
C GLU A 39 20.58 -6.49 -28.70
N TRP A 40 20.95 -5.58 -27.80
CA TRP A 40 20.25 -4.30 -27.62
C TRP A 40 20.38 -3.39 -28.84
N VAL A 41 21.56 -3.32 -29.46
CA VAL A 41 21.78 -2.53 -30.69
C VAL A 41 20.95 -3.09 -31.84
N TYR A 42 20.86 -4.41 -31.97
CA TYR A 42 20.01 -5.09 -32.95
C TYR A 42 18.54 -4.74 -32.73
N PHE A 43 18.04 -4.85 -31.50
CA PHE A 43 16.67 -4.50 -31.17
C PHE A 43 16.36 -3.03 -31.50
N LEU A 44 17.23 -2.09 -31.10
CA LEU A 44 17.02 -0.66 -31.35
C LEU A 44 17.08 -0.30 -32.84
N LYS A 45 17.83 -1.06 -33.64
CA LYS A 45 17.92 -0.87 -35.09
C LYS A 45 16.72 -1.44 -35.83
N ASN A 46 16.33 -2.66 -35.47
CA ASN A 46 15.43 -3.49 -36.26
C ASN A 46 14.02 -3.60 -35.68
N SER A 47 13.80 -3.11 -34.45
CA SER A 47 12.56 -3.27 -33.69
C SER A 47 12.10 -4.74 -33.62
N ASP A 48 13.07 -5.65 -33.50
CA ASP A 48 12.87 -7.09 -33.49
C ASP A 48 13.79 -7.74 -32.44
N ILE A 49 13.28 -8.75 -31.73
CA ILE A 49 13.98 -9.46 -30.66
C ILE A 49 13.93 -10.95 -30.98
N ARG A 50 15.07 -11.50 -31.41
CA ARG A 50 15.20 -12.92 -31.70
C ARG A 50 15.07 -13.74 -30.42
N ASP A 51 14.48 -14.93 -30.52
CA ASP A 51 14.21 -15.79 -29.36
C ASP A 51 15.46 -16.27 -28.61
N ASN A 52 16.63 -16.25 -29.28
CA ASN A 52 17.90 -16.63 -28.70
C ASN A 52 18.62 -15.49 -27.95
N PHE A 53 18.03 -14.29 -27.88
CA PHE A 53 18.64 -13.16 -27.16
C PHE A 53 18.56 -13.36 -25.65
N THR A 54 19.66 -13.03 -24.98
CA THR A 54 19.86 -13.29 -23.54
C THR A 54 20.02 -12.02 -22.71
N ALA A 55 20.10 -10.85 -23.34
CA ALA A 55 20.34 -9.59 -22.66
C ALA A 55 19.23 -9.30 -21.65
N ARG A 56 19.66 -8.94 -20.44
CA ARG A 56 18.77 -8.62 -19.35
C ARG A 56 17.84 -7.47 -19.76
N GLY A 57 16.53 -7.69 -19.64
CA GLY A 57 15.52 -6.69 -19.95
C GLY A 57 14.92 -6.79 -21.35
N LEU A 58 15.57 -7.46 -22.31
CA LEU A 58 15.00 -7.62 -23.66
C LEU A 58 13.72 -8.45 -23.67
N LYS A 59 13.58 -9.44 -22.77
CA LYS A 59 12.31 -10.17 -22.64
C LYS A 59 11.13 -9.23 -22.31
N LYS A 60 11.33 -8.30 -21.37
CA LYS A 60 10.31 -7.30 -21.04
C LYS A 60 10.08 -6.33 -22.20
N ALA A 61 11.16 -5.88 -22.85
CA ALA A 61 11.04 -5.03 -24.03
C ALA A 61 10.27 -5.70 -25.18
N LYS A 62 10.39 -7.03 -25.33
CA LYS A 62 9.61 -7.83 -26.28
C LYS A 62 8.13 -7.80 -25.95
N GLU A 63 7.76 -8.05 -24.69
CA GLU A 63 6.36 -7.99 -24.25
C GLU A 63 5.75 -6.60 -24.50
N GLU A 64 6.48 -5.52 -24.21
CA GLU A 64 6.05 -4.14 -24.50
C GLU A 64 5.95 -3.87 -26.01
N LEU A 65 6.93 -4.34 -26.79
CA LEU A 65 6.93 -4.20 -28.24
C LEU A 65 5.74 -4.93 -28.87
N ASP A 66 5.43 -6.14 -28.41
CA ASP A 66 4.30 -6.94 -28.87
C ASP A 66 2.98 -6.15 -28.69
N VAL A 67 2.80 -5.50 -27.53
CA VAL A 67 1.66 -4.61 -27.26
C VAL A 67 1.64 -3.39 -28.19
N LEU A 68 2.80 -2.76 -28.43
CA LEU A 68 2.90 -1.61 -29.33
C LEU A 68 2.64 -1.97 -30.79
N GLN A 69 2.96 -3.20 -31.20
CA GLN A 69 2.71 -3.72 -32.54
C GLN A 69 1.25 -4.17 -32.74
N LEU A 70 0.44 -4.27 -31.68
CA LEU A 70 -0.98 -4.59 -31.81
C LEU A 70 -1.71 -3.59 -32.71
N PRO A 71 -2.68 -4.05 -33.52
CA PRO A 71 -3.63 -3.17 -34.19
C PRO A 71 -4.32 -2.24 -33.20
N GLU A 72 -4.69 -1.04 -33.63
CA GLU A 72 -5.27 -0.01 -32.75
C GLU A 72 -6.50 -0.52 -31.96
N THR A 73 -7.33 -1.35 -32.60
CA THR A 73 -8.52 -1.95 -31.98
C THR A 73 -8.16 -2.92 -30.85
N GLU A 74 -7.14 -3.75 -31.05
CA GLU A 74 -6.69 -4.75 -30.07
C GLU A 74 -5.93 -4.08 -28.94
N ARG A 75 -5.10 -3.07 -29.25
CA ARG A 75 -4.39 -2.28 -28.25
C ARG A 75 -5.35 -1.56 -27.31
N LYS A 76 -6.38 -0.90 -27.85
CA LYS A 76 -7.42 -0.26 -27.03
C LYS A 76 -8.18 -1.26 -26.16
N ALA A 77 -8.45 -2.46 -26.67
CA ALA A 77 -9.09 -3.51 -25.88
C ALA A 77 -8.17 -3.98 -24.73
N TYR A 78 -6.87 -4.13 -24.99
CA TYR A 78 -5.87 -4.47 -23.99
C TYR A 78 -5.71 -3.38 -22.91
N GLU A 79 -5.63 -2.11 -23.31
CA GLU A 79 -5.56 -0.97 -22.38
C GLU A 79 -6.79 -0.93 -21.46
N ARG A 80 -8.00 -1.11 -22.01
CA ARG A 80 -9.23 -1.19 -21.22
C ARG A 80 -9.24 -2.35 -20.24
N TYR A 81 -8.70 -3.50 -20.66
CA TYR A 81 -8.57 -4.66 -19.78
C TYR A 81 -7.60 -4.39 -18.63
N GLN A 82 -6.47 -3.72 -18.89
CA GLN A 82 -5.52 -3.30 -17.86
C GLN A 82 -6.16 -2.31 -16.86
N GLU A 83 -6.93 -1.34 -17.37
CA GLU A 83 -7.68 -0.38 -16.56
C GLU A 83 -8.70 -1.09 -15.65
N GLU A 84 -9.45 -2.05 -16.19
CA GLU A 84 -10.41 -2.84 -15.41
C GLU A 84 -9.73 -3.62 -14.27
N LEU A 85 -8.59 -4.26 -14.53
CA LEU A 85 -7.82 -4.96 -13.49
C LEU A 85 -7.32 -4.00 -12.41
N HIS A 86 -6.85 -2.82 -12.80
CA HIS A 86 -6.40 -1.80 -11.87
C HIS A 86 -7.54 -1.30 -10.96
N ASP A 87 -8.73 -1.09 -11.55
CA ASP A 87 -9.91 -0.65 -10.81
C ASP A 87 -10.38 -1.72 -9.83
N GLN A 88 -10.41 -2.99 -10.26
CA GLN A 88 -10.73 -4.12 -9.38
C GLN A 88 -9.75 -4.22 -8.22
N ALA A 89 -8.45 -4.12 -8.48
CA ALA A 89 -7.42 -4.15 -7.44
C ALA A 89 -7.57 -2.98 -6.45
N SER A 90 -7.84 -1.77 -6.96
CA SER A 90 -8.05 -0.57 -6.16
C SER A 90 -9.30 -0.69 -5.27
N PHE A 91 -10.38 -1.23 -5.83
CA PHE A 91 -11.61 -1.52 -5.09
C PHE A 91 -11.37 -2.53 -3.96
N VAL A 92 -10.69 -3.64 -4.23
CA VAL A 92 -10.36 -4.64 -3.20
C VAL A 92 -9.49 -4.04 -2.09
N LEU A 93 -8.46 -3.26 -2.46
CA LEU A 93 -7.57 -2.65 -1.47
C LEU A 93 -8.30 -1.65 -0.57
N SER A 94 -9.14 -0.80 -1.16
CA SER A 94 -9.93 0.21 -0.43
C SER A 94 -10.99 -0.42 0.47
N THR A 95 -11.74 -1.40 -0.04
CA THR A 95 -12.76 -2.11 0.75
C THR A 95 -12.15 -2.91 1.89
N TYR A 96 -11.02 -3.60 1.66
CA TYR A 96 -10.28 -4.28 2.72
C TYR A 96 -9.78 -3.29 3.77
N GLY A 97 -9.23 -2.15 3.35
CA GLY A 97 -8.79 -1.08 4.24
C GLY A 97 -9.92 -0.54 5.11
N ALA A 98 -11.07 -0.23 4.50
CA ALA A 98 -12.26 0.27 5.19
C ALA A 98 -12.79 -0.77 6.20
N GLY A 99 -12.99 -2.02 5.78
CA GLY A 99 -13.50 -3.08 6.67
C GLY A 99 -12.55 -3.40 7.82
N LYS A 100 -11.23 -3.33 7.60
CA LYS A 100 -10.24 -3.49 8.68
C LYS A 100 -10.28 -2.32 9.66
N TRP A 101 -10.50 -1.10 9.17
CA TRP A 101 -10.64 0.08 10.02
C TRP A 101 -11.93 0.03 10.84
N GLU A 102 -13.08 -0.26 10.22
CA GLU A 102 -14.37 -0.44 10.88
C GLU A 102 -14.30 -1.55 11.93
N GLY A 103 -13.83 -2.74 11.56
CA GLY A 103 -13.70 -3.86 12.50
C GLY A 103 -12.73 -3.59 13.67
N ARG A 104 -11.75 -2.70 13.49
CA ARG A 104 -10.89 -2.25 14.60
C ARG A 104 -11.66 -1.33 15.55
N GLN A 105 -12.43 -0.38 15.02
CA GLN A 105 -13.24 0.53 15.83
C GLN A 105 -14.34 -0.22 16.60
N GLU A 106 -15.06 -1.13 15.93
CA GLU A 106 -16.07 -1.98 16.59
C GLU A 106 -15.43 -2.86 17.67
N GLY A 107 -14.27 -3.47 17.40
CA GLY A 107 -13.56 -4.29 18.37
C GLY A 107 -13.05 -3.51 19.59
N GLU A 108 -12.64 -2.26 19.39
CA GLU A 108 -12.22 -1.34 20.46
C GLU A 108 -13.41 -0.96 21.35
N GLN A 109 -14.53 -0.53 20.75
CA GLN A 109 -15.78 -0.23 21.45
C GLN A 109 -16.33 -1.44 22.23
N GLU A 110 -16.39 -2.62 21.60
CA GLU A 110 -16.82 -3.83 22.28
C GLU A 110 -15.88 -4.20 23.45
N GLY A 111 -14.58 -3.97 23.29
CA GLY A 111 -13.57 -4.19 24.31
C GLY A 111 -13.79 -3.31 25.54
N GLU A 112 -13.98 -2.01 25.32
CA GLU A 112 -14.30 -1.03 26.36
C GLU A 112 -15.62 -1.35 27.06
N ALA A 113 -16.67 -1.65 26.31
CA ALA A 113 -17.97 -2.03 26.84
C ALA A 113 -17.89 -3.27 27.74
N LYS A 114 -17.17 -4.31 27.28
CA LYS A 114 -16.93 -5.55 28.05
C LYS A 114 -16.11 -5.25 29.31
N MET A 115 -15.09 -4.40 29.22
CA MET A 115 -14.26 -4.04 30.36
C MET A 115 -15.05 -3.24 31.41
N LEU A 116 -15.79 -2.22 30.97
CA LEU A 116 -16.65 -1.40 31.81
C LEU A 116 -17.68 -2.27 32.54
N THR A 117 -18.33 -3.19 31.83
CA THR A 117 -19.28 -4.14 32.43
C THR A 117 -18.64 -4.97 33.54
N ARG A 118 -17.41 -5.49 33.33
CA ARG A 118 -16.69 -6.26 34.36
C ARG A 118 -16.33 -5.41 35.57
N LEU A 119 -15.94 -4.14 35.37
CA LEU A 119 -15.63 -3.22 36.45
C LEU A 119 -16.88 -2.89 37.29
N LEU A 120 -18.00 -2.60 36.62
CA LEU A 120 -19.29 -2.38 37.28
C LEU A 120 -19.72 -3.63 38.04
N GLN A 121 -19.52 -4.82 37.46
CA GLN A 121 -19.82 -6.07 38.13
C GLN A 121 -19.01 -6.27 39.41
N ARG A 122 -17.71 -5.93 39.35
CA ARG A 122 -16.80 -6.03 40.48
C ARG A 122 -17.15 -5.07 41.61
N ARG A 123 -17.63 -3.86 41.28
CA ARG A 123 -17.88 -2.79 42.25
C ARG A 123 -19.30 -2.79 42.82
N PHE A 124 -20.31 -3.03 41.97
CA PHE A 124 -21.72 -2.90 42.31
C PHE A 124 -22.48 -4.25 42.30
N GLY A 125 -21.83 -5.35 41.93
CA GLY A 125 -22.46 -6.67 41.87
C GLY A 125 -23.13 -6.93 40.52
N THR A 126 -24.34 -7.48 40.49
CA THR A 126 -24.99 -7.79 39.19
C THR A 126 -25.36 -6.50 38.46
N VAL A 127 -24.88 -6.35 37.22
CA VAL A 127 -25.26 -5.22 36.35
C VAL A 127 -26.66 -5.50 35.78
N PRO A 128 -27.66 -4.64 36.03
CA PRO A 128 -29.01 -4.80 35.48
C PRO A 128 -29.03 -4.73 33.95
N GLU A 129 -30.09 -5.28 33.36
CA GLU A 129 -30.26 -5.35 31.90
C GLU A 129 -30.29 -3.96 31.24
N TRP A 130 -30.96 -2.98 31.86
CA TRP A 130 -31.00 -1.60 31.37
C TRP A 130 -29.61 -0.96 31.24
N ALA A 131 -28.70 -1.26 32.18
CA ALA A 131 -27.35 -0.72 32.19
C ALA A 131 -26.49 -1.42 31.12
N SER A 132 -26.68 -2.74 30.97
CA SER A 132 -26.01 -3.52 29.92
C SER A 132 -26.41 -3.03 28.52
N GLU A 133 -27.69 -2.74 28.29
CA GLU A 133 -28.16 -2.16 27.03
C GLU A 133 -27.60 -0.75 26.79
N LYS A 134 -27.51 0.07 27.85
CA LYS A 134 -26.95 1.42 27.76
C LYS A 134 -25.46 1.38 27.37
N ILE A 135 -24.68 0.48 27.96
CA ILE A 135 -23.27 0.24 27.62
C ILE A 135 -23.13 -0.27 26.17
N ALA A 136 -23.95 -1.23 25.76
CA ALA A 136 -23.86 -1.84 24.43
C ALA A 136 -24.12 -0.86 23.28
N LYS A 137 -24.88 0.22 23.52
CA LYS A 137 -25.22 1.25 22.53
C LYS A 137 -24.43 2.55 22.72
N ALA A 138 -23.53 2.61 23.69
CA ALA A 138 -22.80 3.84 24.00
C ALA A 138 -21.63 4.05 23.04
N GLU A 139 -21.42 5.31 22.66
CA GLU A 139 -20.21 5.74 21.95
C GLU A 139 -18.96 5.54 22.82
N PRO A 140 -17.78 5.29 22.23
CA PRO A 140 -16.53 5.07 22.97
C PRO A 140 -16.22 6.15 24.01
N SER A 141 -16.46 7.42 23.66
CA SER A 141 -16.23 8.55 24.58
C SER A 141 -17.06 8.46 25.87
N LEU A 142 -18.31 7.96 25.78
CA LEU A 142 -19.16 7.77 26.96
C LEU A 142 -18.69 6.58 27.79
N LEU A 143 -18.19 5.52 27.15
CA LEU A 143 -17.63 4.35 27.84
C LEU A 143 -16.38 4.74 28.66
N GLU A 144 -15.50 5.57 28.10
CA GLU A 144 -14.34 6.12 28.81
C GLU A 144 -14.76 6.98 30.01
N GLU A 145 -15.70 7.91 29.81
CA GLU A 145 -16.21 8.76 30.89
C GLU A 145 -16.81 7.95 32.04
N TRP A 146 -17.65 6.96 31.73
CA TRP A 146 -18.22 6.07 32.73
C TRP A 146 -17.13 5.24 33.42
N GLY A 147 -16.11 4.80 32.68
CA GLY A 147 -14.94 4.10 33.22
C GLY A 147 -14.20 4.92 34.27
N LEU A 148 -14.03 6.22 34.06
CA LEU A 148 -13.44 7.14 35.04
C LEU A 148 -14.37 7.38 36.24
N ARG A 149 -15.67 7.59 35.99
CA ARG A 149 -16.67 7.86 37.03
C ARG A 149 -16.90 6.68 37.97
N ILE A 150 -16.58 5.45 37.53
CA ILE A 150 -16.64 4.26 38.39
C ILE A 150 -15.83 4.43 39.67
N PHE A 151 -14.74 5.21 39.69
CA PHE A 151 -13.94 5.32 40.91
C PHE A 151 -14.63 6.15 42.00
N ASP A 152 -15.43 7.16 41.63
CA ASP A 152 -16.00 8.14 42.54
C ASP A 152 -17.49 7.90 42.88
N ALA A 153 -18.27 7.39 41.92
CA ALA A 153 -19.71 7.19 42.05
C ALA A 153 -20.09 6.25 43.21
N GLN A 154 -21.25 6.39 43.84
CA GLN A 154 -21.73 5.45 44.89
C GLN A 154 -22.78 4.46 44.37
N SER A 155 -23.30 4.67 43.15
CA SER A 155 -24.29 3.80 42.53
C SER A 155 -24.13 3.75 41.01
N LEU A 156 -24.83 2.81 40.36
CA LEU A 156 -24.90 2.75 38.89
C LEU A 156 -25.53 4.01 38.30
N ASP A 157 -26.58 4.55 38.93
CA ASP A 157 -27.25 5.78 38.48
C ASP A 157 -26.30 6.98 38.42
N GLU A 158 -25.36 7.08 39.37
CA GLU A 158 -24.35 8.14 39.39
C GLU A 158 -23.30 7.97 38.28
N VAL A 159 -22.89 6.73 37.97
CA VAL A 159 -21.97 6.45 36.87
C VAL A 159 -22.57 6.89 35.53
N PHE A 160 -23.83 6.51 35.30
CA PHE A 160 -24.55 6.76 34.04
C PHE A 160 -25.28 8.10 33.97
N SER A 161 -25.06 9.01 34.94
CA SER A 161 -25.73 10.30 35.01
C SER A 161 -25.25 11.25 33.91
N ASP A 162 -26.15 11.95 33.23
CA ASP A 162 -25.80 12.95 32.20
C ASP A 162 -25.30 14.27 32.79
N LYS A 163 -24.73 14.27 34.01
CA LYS A 163 -24.21 15.51 34.62
C LYS A 163 -23.09 16.08 33.72
N VAL A 164 -23.47 17.20 33.09
CA VAL A 164 -22.69 18.20 32.36
C VAL A 164 -21.55 18.74 33.22
#